data_AF-A0AA38LYY6-F1
#
_entry.id   AF-A0AA38LYY6-F1
#
_cell.length_a   1.000
_cell.length_b   1.000
_cell.length_c   1.000
_cell.angle_alpha   90.00
_cell.angle_beta   90.00
_cell.angle_gamma   90.00
#
_symmetry.space_group_name_H-M   'P 1'
#
loop_
_entity.id
_entity.type
_entity.pdbx_description
1 polymer ?
#
loop_
_entity_poly.entity_id
_entity_poly.type
_entity_poly.pdbx_seq_one_letter_code
_entity_poly.pdbx_strand_id
1 'polypeptide(L)' 'MFGLGLGRLTRWTFELIALSTIIAGVRRSTGFGPHTALIHDRTIRSFLDGYFNLGETVFSTVAAYVVNSPYFRKQIA' A
#
# COMPACT_ATOMS: atom_id res chain seq x y z
N MET A 1 17.60 18.70 -17.09
CA MET A 1 16.41 18.25 -17.83
C MET A 1 15.42 17.65 -16.83
N PHE A 2 14.19 18.19 -16.83
CA PHE A 2 13.06 18.00 -15.88
C PHE A 2 13.20 18.60 -14.47
N GLY A 3 12.40 19.66 -14.23
CA GLY A 3 12.57 20.68 -13.19
C GLY A 3 12.27 20.27 -11.74
N LEU A 4 12.87 21.05 -10.83
CA LEU A 4 13.01 20.87 -9.37
C LEU A 4 11.70 20.82 -8.54
N GLY A 5 10.53 20.66 -9.16
CA GLY A 5 9.24 20.49 -8.47
C GLY A 5 8.63 19.08 -8.59
N LEU A 6 8.80 18.42 -9.74
CA LEU A 6 8.18 17.11 -9.99
C LEU A 6 8.92 15.97 -9.28
N GLY A 7 10.24 16.05 -9.14
CA GLY A 7 11.02 15.00 -8.47
C GLY A 7 10.67 14.82 -7.00
N ARG A 8 10.31 15.91 -6.30
CA ARG A 8 9.86 15.83 -4.90
C ARG A 8 8.45 15.24 -4.84
N LEU A 9 7.48 15.79 -5.58
CA LEU A 9 6.10 15.29 -5.54
C LEU A 9 6.01 13.79 -5.88
N THR A 10 6.70 13.34 -6.92
CA THR A 10 6.74 11.90 -7.27
C THR A 10 7.30 11.04 -6.15
N ARG A 11 8.38 11.49 -5.50
CA ARG A 11 9.00 10.76 -4.39
C ARG A 11 8.05 10.64 -3.20
N TRP A 12 7.35 11.71 -2.85
CA TRP A 12 6.38 11.70 -1.74
C TRP A 12 5.18 10.81 -2.06
N THR A 13 4.67 10.87 -3.29
CA THR A 13 3.61 9.94 -3.73
C THR A 13 4.08 8.49 -3.65
N PHE A 14 5.31 8.20 -4.07
CA PHE A 14 5.88 6.85 -3.97
C PHE A 14 6.04 6.41 -2.51
N GLU A 15 6.51 7.29 -1.62
CA GLU A 15 6.62 7.03 -0.18
C GLU A 15 5.25 6.75 0.45
N LEU A 16 4.21 7.49 0.08
CA LEU A 16 2.83 7.25 0.53
C LEU A 16 2.30 5.89 0.02
N ILE A 17 2.46 5.58 -1.26
CA ILE A 17 2.03 4.29 -1.80
C ILE A 17 2.78 3.14 -1.12
N ALA A 18 4.09 3.28 -0.93
CA ALA A 18 4.91 2.30 -0.22
C ALA A 18 4.44 2.11 1.22
N LEU A 19 4.19 3.19 1.96
CA LEU A 19 3.66 3.13 3.31
C LEU A 19 2.31 2.41 3.36
N SER A 20 1.39 2.74 2.46
CA SER A 20 0.08 2.06 2.38
C SER A 20 0.24 0.56 2.06
N THR A 21 1.16 0.21 1.17
CA THR A 21 1.47 -1.18 0.80
C THR A 21 2.06 -1.97 1.98
N ILE A 22 2.92 -1.34 2.79
CA ILE A 22 3.48 -1.95 4.00
C ILE A 22 2.36 -2.23 5.02
N ILE A 23 1.46 -1.27 5.23
CA ILE A 23 0.31 -1.43 6.14
C ILE A 23 -0.60 -2.58 5.67
N ALA A 24 -0.84 -2.69 4.35
CA ALA A 24 -1.55 -3.83 3.77
C ALA A 24 -0.85 -5.17 4.06
N GLY A 25 0.48 -5.23 3.92
CA GLY A 25 1.29 -6.39 4.28
C GLY A 25 1.18 -6.79 5.76
N VAL A 26 1.20 -5.81 6.67
CA VAL A 26 0.98 -6.04 8.12
C VAL A 26 -0.41 -6.62 8.36
N ARG A 27 -1.44 -6.07 7.72
CA ARG A 27 -2.82 -6.56 7.84
C ARG A 27 -2.97 -7.99 7.31
N ARG A 28 -2.35 -8.31 6.17
CA ARG A 28 -2.32 -9.67 5.61
C ARG A 28 -1.60 -10.67 6.51
N SER A 29 -0.55 -10.24 7.20
CA SER A 29 0.29 -11.12 8.03
C SER A 29 -0.26 -11.31 9.44
N THR A 30 -0.91 -10.29 10.00
CA THR A 30 -1.34 -10.28 11.42
C THR A 30 -2.86 -10.30 11.60
N GLY A 31 -3.62 -9.95 10.57
CA GLY A 31 -5.07 -9.73 10.66
C GLY A 31 -5.47 -8.35 11.21
N PHE A 32 -4.54 -7.54 11.72
CA PHE A 32 -4.82 -6.22 12.29
C PHE A 32 -4.60 -5.10 11.27
N GLY A 33 -5.50 -4.11 11.24
CA GLY A 33 -5.43 -2.97 10.34
C GLY A 33 -5.83 -1.65 11.01
N PRO A 34 -5.60 -0.52 10.33
CA PRO A 34 -5.96 0.80 10.83
C PRO A 34 -7.46 0.90 11.07
N HIS A 35 -7.84 1.37 12.26
CA HIS A 35 -9.24 1.46 12.68
C HIS A 35 -9.86 2.79 12.22
N THR A 36 -10.18 2.89 10.92
CA THR A 36 -10.73 4.11 10.30
C THR A 36 -12.12 4.48 10.83
N ALA A 37 -12.84 3.55 11.46
CA ALA A 37 -14.14 3.81 12.08
C ALA A 37 -14.09 4.77 13.29
N LEU A 38 -12.92 4.97 13.93
CA LEU A 38 -12.74 5.97 15.00
C LEU A 38 -12.81 7.41 14.47
N ILE A 39 -12.64 7.60 13.16
CA ILE A 39 -12.64 8.92 12.52
C ILE A 39 -14.08 9.34 12.30
N HIS A 40 -14.53 10.37 13.01
CA HIS A 40 -15.91 10.86 12.96
C HIS A 40 -16.25 11.53 11.63
N ASP A 41 -15.25 12.16 11.00
CA ASP A 41 -15.41 12.80 9.70
C ASP A 41 -15.51 11.75 8.57
N ARG A 42 -16.64 11.74 7.86
CA ARG A 42 -16.91 10.78 6.78
C ARG A 42 -15.99 10.96 5.58
N THR A 43 -15.61 12.20 5.27
CA THR A 43 -14.75 12.52 4.13
C THR A 43 -13.33 12.02 4.38
N ILE A 44 -12.79 12.32 5.57
CA ILE A 44 -11.45 11.86 5.97
C ILE A 44 -11.43 10.34 6.06
N ARG A 45 -12.47 9.72 6.64
CA ARG A 45 -12.61 8.27 6.68
C ARG A 45 -12.58 7.66 5.28
N SER A 46 -13.41 8.15 4.36
CA SER A 46 -13.47 7.64 2.98
C SER A 46 -12.14 7.81 2.25
N PHE A 47 -11.43 8.91 2.49
CA PHE A 47 -10.11 9.14 1.91
C PHE A 47 -9.09 8.13 2.42
N LEU A 48 -9.05 7.88 3.73
CA LEU A 48 -8.13 6.92 4.34
C LEU A 48 -8.47 5.48 3.95
N ASP A 49 -9.75 5.12 3.91
CA ASP A 49 -10.20 3.83 3.40
C ASP A 49 -9.72 3.62 1.96
N GLY A 50 -9.87 4.64 1.10
CA GLY A 50 -9.34 4.64 -0.26
C GLY A 50 -7.83 4.47 -0.29
N TYR A 51 -7.10 5.26 0.51
CA TYR A 51 -5.64 5.21 0.60
C TYR A 51 -5.14 3.82 1.02
N PHE A 52 -5.73 3.19 2.04
CA PHE A 52 -5.35 1.83 2.46
C PHE A 52 -5.75 0.76 1.43
N ASN A 53 -6.87 0.94 0.73
CA ASN A 53 -7.29 0.04 -0.33
C ASN A 53 -6.33 0.09 -1.54
N LEU A 54 -5.79 1.26 -1.87
CA LEU A 54 -4.72 1.37 -2.87
C LEU A 54 -3.50 0.53 -2.48
N GLY A 55 -3.09 0.55 -1.21
CA GLY A 55 -1.99 -0.27 -0.69
C GLY A 55 -2.27 -1.77 -0.82
N GLU A 56 -3.48 -2.22 -0.49
CA GLU A 56 -3.91 -3.62 -0.65
C GLU A 56 -3.87 -4.07 -2.12
N THR A 57 -4.26 -3.19 -3.04
CA THR A 57 -4.23 -3.47 -4.48
C THR A 57 -2.80 -3.63 -4.98
N VAL A 58 -1.91 -2.71 -4.60
CA VAL A 58 -0.49 -2.77 -4.95
C VAL A 58 0.16 -4.01 -4.34
N PHE A 59 -0.06 -4.27 -3.05
CA PHE A 59 0.44 -5.46 -2.36
C PHE A 59 -0.02 -6.74 -3.06
N SER A 60 -1.32 -6.84 -3.38
CA SER A 60 -1.89 -8.00 -4.07
C SER A 60 -1.30 -8.20 -5.46
N THR A 61 -1.07 -7.12 -6.20
CA THR A 61 -0.44 -7.17 -7.53
C THR A 61 1.00 -7.68 -7.44
N VAL A 62 1.78 -7.15 -6.50
CA VAL A 62 3.16 -7.59 -6.27
C VAL A 62 3.20 -9.04 -5.79
N ALA A 63 2.33 -9.43 -4.87
CA ALA A 63 2.23 -10.81 -4.39
C ALA A 63 1.84 -11.78 -5.53
N ALA A 64 0.89 -11.39 -6.39
CA ALA A 64 0.52 -12.17 -7.56
C ALA A 64 1.70 -12.33 -8.52
N TYR A 65 2.46 -11.25 -8.76
CA TYR A 65 3.67 -11.32 -9.57
C TYR A 65 4.71 -12.27 -8.98
N VAL A 66 4.96 -12.17 -7.66
CA VAL A 66 5.91 -13.03 -6.94
C VAL A 66 5.50 -14.50 -7.03
N VAL A 67 4.22 -14.83 -6.79
CA VAL A 67 3.75 -16.22 -6.81
C VAL A 67 3.81 -16.84 -8.22
N ASN A 68 3.62 -16.06 -9.28
CA ASN A 68 3.61 -16.56 -10.66
C ASN A 68 4.99 -16.48 -11.34
N SER A 69 5.96 -15.81 -10.72
CA SER A 69 7.27 -15.61 -11.32
C SER A 69 8.19 -16.82 -11.10
N PRO A 70 8.92 -17.28 -12.13
CA PRO A 70 9.84 -18.41 -12.00
C PRO A 70 11.03 -18.12 -11.07
N TYR A 71 11.29 -16.84 -10.79
CA TYR A 71 12.39 -16.38 -9.93
C TYR A 71 12.10 -16.54 -8.44
N PHE A 72 10.84 -16.74 -8.06
CA PHE A 72 10.44 -16.87 -6.67
C PHE A 72 9.92 -18.27 -6.40
N ARG A 73 10.29 -18.82 -5.24
CA ARG A 73 9.83 -20.13 -4.78
C ARG A 73 9.29 -19.95 -3.37
N LYS A 74 8.22 -20.68 -3.04
CA LYS A 74 7.67 -20.71 -1.69
C LYS A 74 8.73 -21.31 -0.75
N GLN A 75 9.19 -20.54 0.24
CA GLN A 75 10.25 -20.95 1.17
C GLN A 75 9.72 -21.59 2.46
N ILE A 76 8.44 -21.40 2.78
CA ILE A 76 7.81 -21.87 4.02
C ILE A 76 6.52 -22.59 3.63
N ALA A 77 6.32 -23.82 4.10
CA ALA A 77 5.25 -24.74 3.72
C ALA A 77 3.85 -24.23 4.08
#